data_AF-A0A2W4RG22-F1
#
_entry.id   AF-A0A2W4RG22-F1
#
_cell.length_a   1.000
_cell.length_b   1.000
_cell.length_c   1.000
_cell.angle_alpha   90.00
_cell.angle_beta   90.00
_cell.angle_gamma   90.00
#
_symmetry.space_group_name_H-M   'P 1'
#
loop_
_entity.id
_entity.type
_entity.pdbx_description
1 polymer ?
#
loop_
_entity_poly.entity_id
_entity_poly.type
_entity_poly.pdbx_seq_one_letter_code
_entity_poly.pdbx_strand_id
1 'polypeptide(L)'
;METFPWLGVTSRQAFQFFFEHLRDVINDTGAPTDELLYNASVLAHFATTSTSSKDTFPATPASLTTVFDLFVMDRSLTNDPAVMEAAAAQCLLLTGFFFDQQKRRHAVNWYADLGSAFFARAASTGRDPARARLMDTMSRRFQFWRLHQHRLARELREEARFGAYGIRPDGGSDPSGR
;
A
#
# COMPACT_ATOMS: atom_id res chain seq x y z
N MET A 1 -24.26 -20.13 -13.20
CA MET A 1 -23.24 -19.93 -12.17
C MET A 1 -23.49 -18.55 -11.60
N GLU A 2 -24.25 -18.48 -10.50
CA GLU A 2 -24.73 -17.21 -9.93
C GLU A 2 -23.59 -16.53 -9.18
N THR A 3 -23.10 -15.40 -9.68
CA THR A 3 -22.16 -14.53 -8.97
C THR A 3 -22.96 -13.64 -8.03
N PHE A 4 -22.90 -13.92 -6.73
CA PHE A 4 -23.53 -13.09 -5.71
C PHE A 4 -22.88 -11.68 -5.70
N PRO A 5 -23.62 -10.60 -5.96
CA PRO A 5 -23.09 -9.22 -5.97
C PRO A 5 -22.62 -8.74 -4.58
N TRP A 6 -22.88 -9.50 -3.52
CA TRP A 6 -22.51 -9.23 -2.13
C TRP A 6 -21.13 -9.75 -1.73
N LEU A 7 -20.46 -10.52 -2.60
CA LEU A 7 -19.14 -11.10 -2.32
C LEU A 7 -17.97 -10.19 -2.76
N GLY A 8 -18.25 -9.10 -3.47
CA GLY A 8 -17.23 -8.19 -4.00
C GLY A 8 -17.12 -6.92 -3.16
N VAL A 9 -15.91 -6.62 -2.66
CA VAL A 9 -15.61 -5.28 -2.14
C VAL A 9 -15.45 -4.34 -3.34
N THR A 10 -16.25 -3.27 -3.39
CA THR A 10 -16.11 -2.25 -4.44
C THR A 10 -14.85 -1.42 -4.22
N SER A 11 -14.25 -0.88 -5.29
CA SER A 11 -13.09 0.01 -5.17
C SER A 11 -13.35 1.22 -4.26
N ARG A 12 -14.59 1.71 -4.21
CA ARG A 12 -15.00 2.79 -3.31
C ARG A 12 -14.98 2.36 -1.84
N GLN A 13 -15.52 1.18 -1.52
CA GLN A 13 -15.51 0.65 -0.16
C GLN A 13 -14.08 0.37 0.32
N ALA A 14 -13.25 -0.25 -0.53
CA ALA A 14 -11.84 -0.48 -0.21
C ALA A 14 -11.09 0.84 0.03
N PHE A 15 -11.33 1.83 -0.82
CA PHE A 15 -10.74 3.16 -0.66
C PHE A 15 -11.10 3.81 0.66
N GLN A 16 -12.39 3.86 0.99
CA GLN A 16 -12.86 4.47 2.24
C GLN A 16 -12.27 3.74 3.45
N PHE A 17 -12.27 2.41 3.43
CA PHE A 17 -11.65 1.59 4.47
C PHE A 17 -10.18 1.96 4.70
N PHE A 18 -9.35 1.96 3.65
CA PHE A 18 -7.93 2.27 3.81
C PHE A 18 -7.68 3.74 4.17
N PHE A 19 -8.51 4.67 3.68
CA PHE A 19 -8.40 6.08 4.02
C PHE A 19 -8.62 6.32 5.52
N GLU A 20 -9.70 5.76 6.07
CA GLU A 20 -10.04 5.91 7.49
C GLU A 20 -8.95 5.29 8.38
N HIS A 21 -8.53 4.05 8.11
CA HIS A 21 -7.51 3.39 8.92
C HIS A 21 -6.12 4.02 8.77
N LEU A 22 -5.73 4.49 7.58
CA LEU A 22 -4.47 5.23 7.42
C LEU A 22 -4.49 6.53 8.21
N ARG A 23 -5.60 7.26 8.20
CA ARG A 23 -5.75 8.49 8.98
C ARG A 23 -5.60 8.23 10.47
N ASP A 24 -6.20 7.16 10.97
CA ASP A 24 -6.13 6.77 12.38
C ASP A 24 -4.71 6.31 12.77
N VAL A 25 -4.01 5.59 11.89
CA VAL A 25 -2.61 5.17 12.11
C VAL A 25 -1.63 6.35 12.14
N ILE A 26 -1.93 7.41 11.38
CA ILE A 26 -1.07 8.58 11.23
C ILE A 26 -1.20 9.55 12.41
N ASN A 27 -2.35 9.60 13.10
CA ASN A 27 -2.60 10.34 14.35
C ASN A 27 -1.71 11.59 14.57
N ASP A 28 -2.24 12.77 14.21
CA ASP A 28 -1.62 14.10 14.44
C ASP A 28 -0.22 14.37 13.84
N THR A 29 0.41 13.43 13.12
CA THR A 29 1.70 13.69 12.44
C THR A 29 1.61 14.56 11.17
N GLY A 30 0.42 15.04 10.82
CA GLY A 30 0.25 16.11 9.83
C GLY A 30 0.57 15.73 8.39
N ALA A 31 0.41 14.45 8.00
CA ALA A 31 0.53 14.06 6.60
C ALA A 31 -0.50 14.83 5.75
N PRO A 32 -0.09 15.53 4.67
CA PRO A 32 -1.01 16.22 3.77
C PRO A 32 -2.08 15.27 3.20
N THR A 33 -3.30 15.78 3.08
CA THR A 33 -4.47 15.02 2.59
C THR A 33 -4.19 14.32 1.25
N ASP A 34 -3.47 14.95 0.34
CA ASP A 34 -3.17 14.40 -0.99
C ASP A 34 -2.33 13.12 -0.92
N GLU A 35 -1.34 13.06 -0.03
CA GLU A 35 -0.52 11.87 0.18
C GLU A 35 -1.36 10.74 0.79
N LEU A 36 -2.28 11.07 1.70
CA LEU A 36 -3.15 10.10 2.35
C LEU A 36 -4.16 9.51 1.36
N LEU A 37 -4.81 10.35 0.56
CA LEU A 37 -5.67 9.94 -0.55
C LEU A 37 -4.92 9.04 -1.53
N TYR A 38 -3.68 9.41 -1.86
CA TYR A 38 -2.84 8.62 -2.76
C TYR A 38 -2.57 7.22 -2.19
N ASN A 39 -2.08 7.13 -0.95
CA ASN A 39 -1.76 5.85 -0.31
C ASN A 39 -3.00 4.96 -0.14
N ALA A 40 -4.14 5.54 0.25
CA ALA A 40 -5.40 4.83 0.33
C ALA A 40 -5.83 4.28 -1.04
N SER A 41 -5.63 5.06 -2.12
CA SER A 41 -5.95 4.62 -3.48
C SER A 41 -5.09 3.45 -3.94
N VAL A 42 -3.80 3.45 -3.61
CA VAL A 42 -2.88 2.35 -3.94
C VAL A 42 -3.28 1.07 -3.22
N LEU A 43 -3.54 1.13 -1.91
CA LEU A 43 -3.97 -0.03 -1.13
C LEU A 43 -5.32 -0.57 -1.59
N ALA A 44 -6.27 0.32 -1.87
CA ALA A 44 -7.58 -0.06 -2.38
C ALA A 44 -7.50 -0.71 -3.76
N HIS A 45 -6.72 -0.12 -4.67
CA HIS A 45 -6.48 -0.69 -5.99
C HIS A 45 -5.86 -2.08 -5.89
N PHE A 46 -4.86 -2.27 -5.03
CA PHE A 46 -4.29 -3.58 -4.79
C PHE A 46 -5.33 -4.58 -4.27
N ALA A 47 -6.13 -4.19 -3.28
CA ALA A 47 -7.13 -5.08 -2.67
C ALA A 47 -8.25 -5.50 -3.64
N THR A 48 -8.56 -4.67 -4.65
CA THR A 48 -9.59 -4.97 -5.65
C THR A 48 -9.04 -5.49 -6.97
N THR A 49 -7.73 -5.50 -7.17
CA THR A 49 -7.11 -5.99 -8.39
C THR A 49 -6.62 -7.42 -8.22
N SER A 50 -7.06 -8.31 -9.09
CA SER A 50 -6.57 -9.69 -9.11
C SER A 50 -5.08 -9.70 -9.49
N THR A 51 -4.23 -10.22 -8.60
CA THR A 51 -2.79 -10.44 -8.87
C THR A 51 -2.54 -11.54 -9.90
N SER A 52 -3.58 -12.30 -10.29
CA SER A 52 -3.53 -13.35 -11.32
C SER A 52 -3.98 -12.86 -12.70
N SER A 53 -4.51 -11.64 -12.80
CA SER A 53 -4.93 -11.07 -14.08
C SER A 53 -3.72 -10.62 -14.88
N LYS A 54 -3.59 -11.13 -16.11
CA LYS A 54 -2.58 -10.70 -17.08
C LYS A 54 -3.04 -9.52 -17.94
N ASP A 55 -4.29 -9.09 -17.76
CA ASP A 55 -4.94 -8.09 -18.62
C ASP A 55 -4.66 -6.64 -18.18
N THR A 56 -4.16 -6.43 -16.96
CA THR A 56 -3.73 -5.11 -16.47
C THR A 56 -2.22 -4.98 -16.68
N PHE A 57 -1.79 -4.02 -17.50
CA PHE A 57 -0.38 -3.69 -17.66
C PHE A 57 -0.03 -2.40 -16.89
N PRO A 58 1.02 -2.42 -16.04
CA PRO A 58 1.78 -3.59 -15.63
C PRO A 58 0.99 -4.48 -14.65
N ALA A 59 1.21 -5.79 -14.70
CA ALA A 59 0.56 -6.72 -13.78
C ALA A 59 0.98 -6.41 -12.34
N THR A 60 0.04 -6.46 -11.38
CA THR A 60 0.29 -6.22 -9.94
C THR A 60 1.28 -7.26 -9.40
N PRO A 61 2.56 -6.92 -9.19
CA PRO A 61 3.58 -7.90 -8.84
C PRO A 61 3.37 -8.42 -7.42
N ALA A 62 3.34 -9.74 -7.24
CA ALA A 62 3.19 -10.36 -5.93
C ALA A 62 4.53 -10.44 -5.13
N SER A 63 5.66 -10.10 -5.76
CA SER A 63 6.98 -10.19 -5.14
C SER A 63 7.93 -9.10 -5.62
N LEU A 64 8.93 -8.79 -4.79
CA LEU A 64 9.97 -7.81 -5.11
C LEU A 64 10.88 -8.26 -6.26
N THR A 65 11.04 -9.57 -6.47
CA THR A 65 11.75 -10.11 -7.65
C THR A 65 11.02 -9.76 -8.94
N THR A 66 9.68 -9.88 -8.96
CA THR A 66 8.87 -9.55 -10.14
C THR A 66 8.92 -8.04 -10.44
N VAL A 67 9.02 -7.18 -9.43
CA VAL A 67 9.24 -5.74 -9.63
C VAL A 67 10.59 -5.48 -10.31
N PHE A 68 11.64 -6.19 -9.90
CA PHE A 68 12.95 -6.08 -10.53
C PHE A 68 12.91 -6.50 -12.01
N ASP A 69 12.31 -7.65 -12.29
CA ASP A 69 12.23 -8.18 -13.66
C ASP A 69 11.43 -7.25 -14.58
N LEU A 70 10.30 -6.72 -14.11
CA LEU A 70 9.41 -5.90 -14.93
C LEU A 70 9.90 -4.45 -15.10
N PHE A 71 10.47 -3.84 -14.06
CA PHE A 71 10.73 -2.39 -14.06
C PHE A 71 12.21 -2.01 -14.06
N VAL A 72 13.11 -2.95 -13.74
CA VAL A 72 14.56 -2.70 -13.76
C VAL A 72 15.22 -3.33 -14.98
N MET A 73 14.86 -4.57 -15.30
CA MET A 73 15.46 -5.27 -16.45
C MET A 73 14.92 -4.75 -17.79
N ASP A 74 13.63 -4.40 -17.87
CA ASP A 74 13.06 -3.76 -19.06
C ASP A 74 13.29 -2.24 -19.06
N ARG A 75 14.39 -1.83 -19.69
CA ARG A 75 14.76 -0.40 -19.79
C ARG A 75 13.84 0.41 -20.70
N SER A 76 13.03 -0.23 -21.55
CA SER A 76 12.12 0.50 -22.45
C SER A 76 11.05 1.30 -21.67
N LEU A 77 10.75 0.86 -20.44
CA LEU A 77 9.73 1.43 -19.58
C LEU A 77 10.22 2.60 -18.71
N THR A 78 11.52 2.86 -18.66
CA THR A 78 12.17 3.82 -17.73
C THR A 78 11.90 5.31 -18.03
N ASN A 79 11.29 5.61 -19.17
CA ASN A 79 10.92 6.98 -19.57
C ASN A 79 9.43 7.28 -19.40
N ASP A 80 8.61 6.28 -19.07
CA ASP A 80 7.18 6.48 -18.85
C ASP A 80 6.93 6.83 -17.36
N PRO A 81 6.47 8.06 -17.05
CA PRO A 81 6.21 8.47 -15.67
C PRO A 81 5.13 7.61 -15.00
N ALA A 82 4.12 7.13 -15.73
CA ALA A 82 3.06 6.30 -15.17
C ALA A 82 3.59 4.91 -14.78
N VAL A 83 4.51 4.36 -15.58
CA VAL A 83 5.14 3.08 -15.28
C VAL A 83 6.08 3.20 -14.07
N MET A 84 6.86 4.28 -13.98
CA MET A 84 7.71 4.55 -12.83
C MET A 84 6.90 4.75 -11.54
N GLU A 85 5.79 5.47 -11.62
CA GLU A 85 4.87 5.61 -10.49
C GLU A 85 4.31 4.25 -10.04
N ALA A 86 3.84 3.42 -10.98
CA ALA A 86 3.33 2.09 -10.67
C ALA A 86 4.40 1.22 -9.99
N ALA A 87 5.63 1.23 -10.52
CA ALA A 87 6.77 0.52 -9.92
C ALA A 87 7.05 0.98 -8.48
N ALA A 88 7.04 2.29 -8.26
CA ALA A 88 7.25 2.90 -6.95
C ALA A 88 6.16 2.52 -5.95
N ALA A 89 4.89 2.58 -6.37
CA ALA A 89 3.74 2.20 -5.55
C ALA A 89 3.78 0.72 -5.14
N GLN A 90 4.20 -0.16 -6.07
CA GLN A 90 4.38 -1.59 -5.77
C GLN A 90 5.54 -1.83 -4.80
N CYS A 91 6.68 -1.13 -4.96
CA CYS A 91 7.75 -1.17 -3.97
C CYS A 91 7.26 -0.72 -2.59
N LEU A 92 6.50 0.37 -2.51
CA LEU A 92 6.00 0.91 -1.25
C LEU A 92 5.08 -0.11 -0.56
N LEU A 93 4.13 -0.68 -1.31
CA LEU A 93 3.21 -1.70 -0.83
C LEU A 93 3.94 -2.94 -0.30
N LEU A 94 4.87 -3.49 -1.09
CA LEU A 94 5.57 -4.72 -0.75
C LEU A 94 6.54 -4.53 0.43
N THR A 95 7.23 -3.38 0.48
CA THR A 95 8.20 -3.08 1.54
C THR A 95 7.57 -2.47 2.79
N GLY A 96 6.32 -1.99 2.71
CA GLY A 96 5.55 -1.41 3.82
C GLY A 96 4.46 -2.37 4.31
N PHE A 97 3.32 -2.40 3.60
CA PHE A 97 2.17 -3.22 4.00
C PHE A 97 2.52 -4.72 4.12
N PHE A 98 3.26 -5.28 3.16
CA PHE A 98 3.69 -6.68 3.18
C PHE A 98 5.08 -6.92 3.77
N PHE A 99 5.64 -5.95 4.50
CA PHE A 99 7.00 -6.01 5.04
C PHE A 99 7.34 -7.32 5.74
N ASP A 100 6.47 -7.82 6.62
CA ASP A 100 6.74 -9.05 7.39
C ASP A 100 6.88 -10.30 6.50
N GLN A 101 6.20 -10.33 5.36
CA GLN A 101 6.29 -11.42 4.39
C GLN A 101 7.57 -11.30 3.56
N GLN A 102 7.92 -10.09 3.15
CA GLN A 102 9.07 -9.84 2.25
C GLN A 102 10.42 -9.88 2.98
N LYS A 103 10.50 -9.42 4.24
CA LYS A 103 11.77 -9.28 4.99
C LYS A 103 12.53 -10.60 5.20
N ARG A 104 11.85 -11.75 5.08
CA ARG A 104 12.46 -13.07 5.24
C ARG A 104 13.25 -13.52 4.00
N ARG A 105 12.98 -12.93 2.83
CA ARG A 105 13.49 -13.40 1.54
C ARG A 105 14.22 -12.33 0.74
N HIS A 106 14.04 -11.05 1.07
CA HIS A 106 14.51 -9.94 0.25
C HIS A 106 15.19 -8.84 1.08
N ALA A 107 16.12 -8.13 0.45
CA ALA A 107 16.74 -6.92 0.97
C ALA A 107 15.75 -5.74 0.90
N VAL A 108 14.74 -5.76 1.77
CA VAL A 108 13.61 -4.81 1.77
C VAL A 108 14.01 -3.34 1.84
N ASN A 109 15.16 -3.00 2.43
CA ASN A 109 15.66 -1.62 2.43
C ASN A 109 16.18 -1.19 1.06
N TRP A 110 16.90 -2.07 0.36
CA TRP A 110 17.36 -1.79 -1.01
C TRP A 110 16.18 -1.57 -1.96
N TYR A 111 15.13 -2.38 -1.84
CA TYR A 111 13.89 -2.19 -2.62
C TYR A 111 13.12 -0.93 -2.22
N ALA A 112 13.22 -0.47 -0.97
CA ALA A 112 12.65 0.79 -0.54
C ALA A 112 13.39 1.98 -1.19
N ASP A 113 14.72 1.93 -1.22
CA ASP A 113 15.53 2.94 -1.91
C ASP A 113 15.21 2.98 -3.42
N LEU A 114 15.06 1.80 -4.03
CA LEU A 114 14.63 1.68 -5.42
C LEU A 114 13.23 2.27 -5.67
N GLY A 115 12.27 1.99 -4.79
CA GLY A 115 10.92 2.55 -4.86
C GLY A 115 10.90 4.08 -4.75
N SER A 116 11.70 4.64 -3.83
CA SER A 116 11.87 6.09 -3.70
C SER A 116 12.46 6.70 -4.98
N ALA A 117 13.46 6.05 -5.59
CA ALA A 117 14.05 6.50 -6.84
C ALA A 117 13.06 6.46 -8.02
N PHE A 118 12.18 5.45 -8.08
CA PHE A 118 11.13 5.40 -9.10
C PHE A 118 10.13 6.56 -8.98
N PHE A 119 9.71 6.94 -7.77
CA PHE A 119 8.89 8.14 -7.58
C PHE A 119 9.62 9.41 -8.01
N ALA A 120 10.91 9.57 -7.66
CA ALA A 120 11.72 10.70 -8.11
C ALA A 120 11.81 10.76 -9.65
N ARG A 121 11.96 9.58 -10.28
CA ARG A 121 11.98 9.47 -11.74
C ARG A 121 10.64 9.88 -12.34
N ALA A 122 9.53 9.38 -11.82
CA ALA A 122 8.18 9.75 -12.25
C ALA A 122 7.93 11.26 -12.12
N ALA A 123 8.41 11.88 -11.05
CA ALA A 123 8.36 13.33 -10.87
C ALA A 123 9.15 14.08 -11.95
N SER A 124 10.35 13.59 -12.30
CA SER A 124 11.23 14.23 -13.28
C SER A 124 10.76 14.12 -14.73
N THR A 125 10.00 13.08 -15.07
CA THR A 125 9.52 12.81 -16.45
C THR A 125 8.05 13.16 -16.65
N GLY A 126 7.32 13.44 -15.57
CA GLY A 126 5.90 13.81 -15.61
C GLY A 126 5.65 15.17 -16.27
N ARG A 127 4.61 15.25 -17.10
CA ARG A 127 4.17 16.51 -17.73
C ARG A 127 3.19 17.31 -16.88
N ASP A 128 2.44 16.65 -15.99
CA ASP A 128 1.53 17.31 -15.07
C ASP A 128 2.29 17.80 -13.82
N PRO A 129 2.39 19.12 -13.59
CA PRO A 129 3.11 19.68 -12.45
C PRO A 129 2.52 19.26 -11.10
N ALA A 130 1.20 19.06 -11.01
CA ALA A 130 0.57 18.68 -9.74
C ALA A 130 0.95 17.25 -9.36
N ARG A 131 0.83 16.30 -10.29
CA ARG A 131 1.24 14.92 -10.08
C ARG A 131 2.74 14.78 -9.88
N ALA A 132 3.55 15.52 -10.62
CA ALA A 132 5.01 15.53 -10.44
C ALA A 132 5.41 15.96 -9.02
N ARG A 133 4.76 16.99 -8.45
CA ARG A 133 4.99 17.41 -7.06
C ARG A 133 4.58 16.33 -6.06
N LEU A 134 3.45 15.67 -6.28
CA LEU A 134 3.03 14.56 -5.41
C LEU A 134 4.06 13.43 -5.44
N MET A 135 4.56 13.06 -6.62
CA MET A 135 5.57 12.01 -6.77
C MET A 135 6.90 12.39 -6.09
N ASP A 136 7.37 13.63 -6.23
CA ASP A 136 8.57 14.12 -5.53
C ASP A 136 8.39 14.05 -4.00
N THR A 137 7.23 14.47 -3.49
CA THR A 137 6.90 14.34 -2.07
C THR A 137 6.87 12.89 -1.60
N MET A 138 6.21 12.00 -2.36
CA MET A 138 6.16 10.56 -2.08
C MET A 138 7.55 9.92 -2.10
N SER A 139 8.44 10.35 -3.00
CA SER A 139 9.84 9.92 -3.02
C SER A 139 10.57 10.28 -1.73
N ARG A 140 10.50 11.55 -1.30
CA ARG A 140 11.17 12.04 -0.08
C ARG A 140 10.59 11.44 1.19
N ARG A 141 9.28 11.19 1.20
CA ARG A 141 8.54 10.63 2.35
C ARG A 141 8.33 9.12 2.23
N PHE A 142 9.07 8.43 1.37
CA PHE A 142 8.89 7.00 1.12
C PHE A 142 9.01 6.18 2.41
N GLN A 143 10.06 6.43 3.20
CA GLN A 143 10.28 5.73 4.46
C GLN A 143 9.17 6.00 5.48
N PHE A 144 8.67 7.23 5.53
CA PHE A 144 7.54 7.61 6.37
C PHE A 144 6.32 6.75 6.02
N TRP A 145 5.92 6.74 4.75
CA TRP A 145 4.77 5.96 4.29
C TRP A 145 4.96 4.45 4.45
N ARG A 146 6.18 3.95 4.23
CA ARG A 146 6.53 2.54 4.44
C ARG A 146 6.26 2.10 5.88
N LEU A 147 6.67 2.90 6.86
CA LEU A 147 6.46 2.62 8.28
C LEU A 147 4.97 2.65 8.65
N HIS A 148 4.23 3.64 8.17
CA HIS A 148 2.80 3.75 8.45
C HIS A 148 1.99 2.63 7.80
N GLN A 149 2.30 2.24 6.56
CA GLN A 149 1.66 1.08 5.93
C GLN A 149 2.00 -0.22 6.66
N HIS A 150 3.23 -0.38 7.16
CA HIS A 150 3.60 -1.54 7.96
C HIS A 150 2.80 -1.59 9.28
N ARG A 151 2.69 -0.46 9.96
CA ARG A 151 1.90 -0.33 11.19
C ARG A 151 0.43 -0.66 10.95
N LEU A 152 -0.18 -0.08 9.91
CA LEU A 152 -1.53 -0.40 9.49
C LEU A 152 -1.71 -1.91 9.26
N ALA A 153 -0.81 -2.55 8.52
CA ALA A 153 -0.89 -3.98 8.25
C ALA A 153 -0.77 -4.83 9.52
N ARG A 154 -0.11 -4.34 10.57
CA ARG A 154 -0.07 -5.02 11.87
C ARG A 154 -1.37 -4.84 12.63
N GLU A 155 -1.88 -3.62 12.73
CA GLU A 155 -3.14 -3.31 13.42
C GLU A 155 -4.31 -4.12 12.82
N LEU A 156 -4.45 -4.13 11.49
CA LEU A 156 -5.47 -4.93 10.80
C LEU A 156 -5.35 -6.44 11.06
N ARG A 157 -4.12 -6.97 11.17
CA ARG A 157 -3.90 -8.40 11.50
C ARG A 157 -4.23 -8.70 12.96
N GLU A 158 -3.97 -7.77 13.85
CA GLU A 158 -4.29 -7.88 15.27
C GLU A 158 -5.82 -7.83 15.46
N GLU A 159 -6.51 -6.86 14.85
CA GLU A 159 -7.98 -6.78 14.83
C GLU A 159 -8.64 -8.03 14.25
N ALA A 160 -8.15 -8.53 13.11
CA ALA A 160 -8.66 -9.76 12.50
C ALA A 160 -8.48 -10.96 13.44
N ARG A 161 -7.38 -11.02 14.21
CA ARG A 161 -7.17 -12.06 15.22
C ARG A 161 -8.15 -11.90 16.38
N PHE A 162 -8.34 -10.70 16.92
CA PHE A 162 -9.29 -10.47 18.02
C PHE A 162 -10.74 -10.77 17.60
N GLY A 163 -11.14 -10.39 16.40
CA GLY A 163 -12.44 -10.73 15.82
C GLY A 163 -12.62 -12.25 15.61
N ALA A 164 -11.54 -12.95 15.22
CA ALA A 164 -11.56 -14.41 15.04
C ALA A 164 -11.55 -15.19 16.38
N TYR A 165 -11.01 -14.62 17.45
CA TYR A 165 -10.94 -15.24 18.78
C TYR A 165 -12.07 -14.82 19.74
N GLY A 166 -12.96 -13.89 19.36
CA GLY A 166 -14.11 -13.49 20.18
C GLY A 166 -13.76 -12.85 21.53
N ILE A 167 -12.49 -12.52 21.77
CA ILE A 167 -12.06 -11.84 22.99
C ILE A 167 -11.94 -10.35 22.68
N ARG A 168 -13.05 -9.64 22.88
CA ARG A 168 -12.96 -8.24 23.28
C ARG A 168 -12.26 -8.22 24.65
N PRO A 169 -11.28 -7.34 24.89
CA PRO A 169 -10.90 -7.02 26.27
C PRO A 169 -12.04 -6.19 26.84
N ASP A 170 -13.14 -6.84 27.18
CA ASP A 170 -14.16 -6.23 28.00
C ASP A 170 -13.49 -5.95 29.35
N GLY A 171 -13.40 -4.65 29.65
CA GLY A 171 -12.96 -4.15 30.94
C GLY A 171 -13.68 -4.93 32.03
N GLY A 172 -12.89 -5.57 32.87
CA GLY A 172 -13.38 -6.37 33.98
C GLY A 172 -14.29 -5.53 34.87
N SER A 173 -15.56 -5.90 34.87
CA SER A 173 -16.44 -5.76 36.01
C SER A 173 -17.59 -6.75 35.79
N ASP A 174 -17.33 -7.98 36.22
CA ASP A 174 -18.35 -8.99 36.48
C ASP A 174 -18.28 -9.33 37.99
N PRO A 175 -19.37 -9.84 38.61
CA PRO A 175 -20.02 -9.22 39.73
C PRO A 175 -20.06 -10.24 40.90
N SER A 176 -21.00 -10.08 41.83
CA SER A 176 -21.20 -10.82 43.08
C SER A 176 -20.35 -10.30 44.25
N GLY A 177 -20.90 -9.99 45.41
CA GLY A 177 -22.27 -10.08 45.87
C GLY A 177 -22.27 -9.89 47.38
N ARG A 178 -23.06 -8.93 47.87
CA ARG A 178 -23.82 -8.91 49.12
C ARG A 178 -24.53 -7.58 49.26
#